data_AF-A0A934KXW8-F1
#
_entry.id   AF-A0A934KXW8-F1
#
_cell.length_a   1.000
_cell.length_b   1.000
_cell.length_c   1.000
_cell.angle_alpha   90.00
_cell.angle_beta   90.00
_cell.angle_gamma   90.00
#
_symmetry.space_group_name_H-M   'P 1'
#
loop_
_entity.id
_entity.type
_entity.pdbx_description
1 polymer ?
#
loop_
_entity_poly.entity_id
_entity_poly.type
_entity_poly.pdbx_seq_one_letter_code
_entity_poly.pdbx_strand_id
1 'polypeptide(L)'
;MKTHLRHLLAAVLLFTAGNLHAQWLTQSVTLKPGWNSVYLHVDASYANLDTLVGADPSNPISEVWLWQPVVAPGRFINDPATPLPSNVDWAVWTRSGTIPNTIGG
;
A
#
# COMPACT_ATOMS: atom_id res chain seq x y z
N MET A 1 -8.72 27.11 -48.97
CA MET A 1 -8.99 27.68 -47.62
C MET A 1 -9.33 26.63 -46.55
N LYS A 2 -10.30 25.72 -46.77
CA LYS A 2 -10.73 24.72 -45.75
C LYS A 2 -9.64 23.75 -45.27
N THR A 3 -8.70 23.37 -46.12
CA THR A 3 -7.57 22.48 -45.76
C THR A 3 -6.56 23.18 -44.86
N HIS A 4 -6.12 24.39 -45.16
CA HIS A 4 -5.16 25.12 -44.31
C HIS A 4 -5.73 25.43 -42.92
N LEU A 5 -7.03 25.73 -42.84
CA LEU A 5 -7.72 25.94 -41.57
C LEU A 5 -7.72 24.68 -40.68
N ARG A 6 -7.88 23.48 -41.28
CA ARG A 6 -7.81 22.21 -40.57
C ARG A 6 -6.42 21.92 -40.00
N HIS A 7 -5.37 22.19 -40.78
CA HIS A 7 -3.99 21.98 -40.32
C HIS A 7 -3.60 22.99 -39.24
N LEU A 8 -4.05 24.25 -39.36
CA LEU A 8 -3.81 25.27 -38.36
C LEU A 8 -4.53 24.96 -37.04
N LEU A 9 -5.77 24.46 -37.11
CA LEU A 9 -6.51 24.01 -35.92
C LEU A 9 -5.83 22.80 -35.24
N ALA A 10 -5.33 21.84 -36.02
CA ALA A 10 -4.60 20.69 -35.50
C ALA A 10 -3.26 21.08 -34.84
N ALA A 11 -2.53 22.03 -35.44
CA ALA A 11 -1.28 22.55 -34.88
C ALA A 11 -1.50 23.29 -33.56
N VAL A 12 -2.57 24.08 -33.45
CA VAL A 12 -2.97 24.74 -32.20
C VAL A 12 -3.33 23.71 -31.13
N LEU A 13 -4.11 22.67 -31.46
CA LEU A 13 -4.47 21.61 -30.52
C LEU A 13 -3.24 20.86 -29.97
N LEU A 14 -2.27 20.56 -30.83
CA LEU A 14 -1.00 19.93 -30.43
C LEU A 14 -0.13 20.84 -29.55
N PHE A 15 -0.14 22.16 -29.80
CA PHE A 15 0.58 23.12 -28.95
C PHE A 15 -0.08 23.33 -27.58
N THR A 16 -1.39 23.14 -27.48
CA THR A 16 -2.15 23.24 -26.21
C THR A 16 -2.18 21.93 -25.41
N ALA A 17 -1.64 20.83 -25.95
CA ALA A 17 -1.44 19.60 -25.20
C ALA A 17 -0.31 19.84 -24.17
N GLY A 18 -0.67 20.47 -23.04
CA GLY A 18 0.25 20.76 -21.95
C GLY A 18 0.87 19.47 -21.38
N ASN A 19 2.03 19.62 -20.75
CA ASN A 19 2.69 18.53 -20.06
C ASN A 19 1.76 18.00 -18.96
N LEU A 20 1.26 16.78 -19.15
CA LEU A 20 0.54 16.05 -18.12
C LEU A 20 1.58 15.62 -17.07
N HIS A 21 1.88 16.51 -16.12
CA HIS A 21 2.76 16.17 -15.01
C HIS A 21 1.99 15.26 -14.06
N ALA A 22 2.24 13.96 -14.15
CA ALA A 22 2.04 13.09 -13.01
C ALA A 22 2.92 13.64 -11.88
N GLN A 23 2.29 14.29 -10.90
CA GLN A 23 2.96 14.91 -9.77
C GLN A 23 2.68 14.12 -8.50
N TRP A 24 3.67 14.06 -7.62
CA TRP A 24 3.50 13.46 -6.31
C TRP A 24 2.54 14.30 -5.46
N LEU A 25 1.57 13.62 -4.84
CA LEU A 25 0.65 14.23 -3.88
C LEU A 25 0.98 13.70 -2.49
N THR A 26 1.23 14.60 -1.55
CA THR A 26 1.37 14.26 -0.13
C THR A 26 0.05 14.48 0.59
N GLN A 27 -0.45 13.44 1.24
CA GLN A 27 -1.65 13.50 2.07
C GLN A 27 -1.29 13.15 3.53
N SER A 28 -1.63 14.06 4.46
CA SER A 28 -1.44 13.84 5.89
C SER A 28 -2.78 13.52 6.56
N VAL A 29 -2.82 12.43 7.33
CA VAL A 29 -4.03 12.00 8.08
C VAL A 29 -3.73 12.08 9.57
N THR A 30 -4.37 13.02 10.27
CA THR A 30 -4.24 13.15 11.73
C THR A 30 -5.06 12.09 12.43
N LEU A 31 -4.39 11.19 13.16
CA LEU A 31 -5.03 10.11 13.90
C LEU A 31 -5.56 10.60 15.25
N LYS A 32 -6.70 10.07 15.69
CA LYS A 32 -7.24 10.28 17.04
C LYS A 32 -6.89 9.08 17.94
N PRO A 33 -6.83 9.25 19.27
CA PRO A 33 -6.70 8.11 20.17
C PRO A 33 -7.81 7.06 19.92
N GLY A 34 -7.44 5.78 19.80
CA GLY A 34 -8.35 4.68 19.48
C GLY A 34 -8.21 4.18 18.03
N TRP A 35 -9.29 3.60 17.50
CA TRP A 35 -9.30 3.02 16.16
C TRP A 35 -9.52 4.08 15.09
N ASN A 36 -8.63 4.12 14.09
CA ASN A 36 -8.76 4.99 12.92
C ASN A 36 -8.83 4.11 11.66
N SER A 37 -9.84 4.32 10.82
CA SER A 37 -9.95 3.66 9.52
C SER A 37 -9.46 4.61 8.43
N VAL A 38 -8.50 4.14 7.63
CA VAL A 38 -7.93 4.89 6.53
C VAL A 38 -7.96 4.01 5.29
N TYR A 39 -8.53 4.52 4.20
CA TYR A 39 -8.50 3.86 2.90
C TYR A 39 -7.61 4.67 1.96
N LEU A 40 -6.55 4.05 1.46
CA LEU A 40 -5.55 4.67 0.59
C LEU A 40 -5.57 3.99 -0.78
N HIS A 41 -5.56 4.79 -1.85
CA HIS A 41 -5.43 4.30 -3.22
C HIS A 41 -3.98 4.48 -3.69
N VAL A 42 -3.06 3.76 -3.05
CA VAL A 42 -1.62 3.88 -3.30
C VAL A 42 -1.01 2.51 -3.57
N ASP A 43 0.01 2.48 -4.42
CA ASP A 43 0.87 1.31 -4.58
C ASP A 43 1.90 1.29 -3.44
N ALA A 44 1.83 0.26 -2.60
CA ALA A 44 2.73 0.09 -1.45
C ALA A 44 4.01 -0.69 -1.80
N SER A 45 4.23 -1.10 -3.05
CA SER A 45 5.37 -1.93 -3.45
C SER A 45 6.71 -1.18 -3.57
N TYR A 46 6.71 0.15 -3.55
CA TYR A 46 7.90 0.97 -3.76
C TYR A 46 8.97 0.83 -2.66
N ALA A 47 8.58 0.53 -1.42
CA ALA A 47 9.51 0.39 -0.29
C ALA A 47 8.93 -0.52 0.81
N ASN A 48 9.80 -1.05 1.68
CA ASN A 48 9.41 -1.91 2.80
C ASN A 48 9.18 -1.13 4.11
N LEU A 49 8.54 -1.78 5.09
CA LEU A 49 8.21 -1.18 6.38
C LEU A 49 9.46 -0.84 7.22
N ASP A 50 10.55 -1.59 7.08
CA ASP A 50 11.81 -1.25 7.74
C ASP A 50 12.33 0.11 7.28
N THR A 51 12.22 0.41 5.99
CA THR A 51 12.65 1.70 5.42
C THR A 51 11.65 2.83 5.74
N LEU A 52 10.35 2.57 5.62
CA LEU A 52 9.32 3.62 5.77
C LEU A 52 8.92 3.92 7.22
N VAL A 53 9.01 2.93 8.11
CA VAL A 53 8.55 3.01 9.50
C VAL A 53 9.69 2.80 10.48
N GLY A 54 10.54 1.79 10.24
CA GLY A 54 11.64 1.41 11.12
C GLY A 54 12.82 2.39 11.12
N ALA A 55 13.12 3.00 9.97
CA ALA A 55 14.28 3.87 9.79
C ALA A 55 14.23 5.17 10.60
N ASP A 56 13.03 5.65 10.94
CA ASP A 56 12.82 6.80 11.83
C ASP A 56 12.72 6.32 13.29
N PRO A 57 13.69 6.67 14.16
CA PRO A 57 13.66 6.31 15.58
C PRO A 57 12.56 7.03 16.37
N SER A 58 12.06 8.15 15.87
CA SER A 58 11.01 8.94 16.52
C SER A 58 9.59 8.51 16.15
N ASN A 59 9.46 7.61 15.17
CA ASN A 59 8.17 7.09 14.75
C ASN A 59 7.58 6.17 15.84
N PRO A 60 6.38 6.48 16.37
CA PRO A 60 5.80 5.76 17.52
C PRO A 60 5.20 4.39 17.15
N ILE A 61 5.18 4.01 15.86
CA ILE A 61 4.61 2.74 15.42
C ILE A 61 5.52 1.59 15.86
N SER A 62 4.96 0.66 16.62
CA SER A 62 5.63 -0.54 17.13
C SER A 62 5.39 -1.78 16.27
N GLU A 63 4.18 -1.91 15.71
CA GLU A 63 3.74 -3.09 14.97
C GLU A 63 2.81 -2.69 13.81
N VAL A 64 2.83 -3.49 12.75
CA VAL A 64 1.92 -3.39 11.60
C VAL A 64 1.41 -4.78 11.27
N TRP A 65 0.10 -4.89 11.11
CA TRP A 65 -0.59 -6.16 10.88
C TRP A 65 -1.30 -6.11 9.53
N LEU A 66 -1.03 -7.10 8.68
CA LEU A 66 -1.64 -7.22 7.35
C LEU A 66 -2.45 -8.51 7.31
N TRP A 67 -3.74 -8.38 6.98
CA TRP A 67 -4.56 -9.54 6.66
C TRP A 67 -4.11 -10.11 5.31
N GLN A 68 -3.50 -11.29 5.35
CA GLN A 68 -3.02 -12.02 4.19
C GLN A 68 -3.52 -13.47 4.29
N PRO A 69 -4.78 -13.72 3.88
CA PRO A 69 -5.36 -15.04 4.02
C PRO A 69 -4.61 -16.03 3.14
N VAL A 70 -4.10 -17.10 3.74
CA VAL A 70 -3.46 -18.18 2.98
C VAL A 70 -4.58 -19.01 2.34
N VAL A 71 -4.78 -18.84 1.04
CA VAL A 71 -5.78 -19.59 0.27
C VAL A 71 -5.23 -20.99 -0.05
N ALA A 72 -5.07 -21.83 0.97
CA ALA A 72 -4.76 -23.24 0.79
C ALA A 72 -6.07 -24.03 0.59
N PRO A 73 -6.15 -24.97 -0.37
CA PRO A 73 -7.27 -25.90 -0.42
C PRO A 73 -7.23 -26.78 0.84
N GLY A 74 -8.23 -26.65 1.71
CA GLY A 74 -8.43 -27.58 2.84
C GLY A 74 -8.03 -27.08 4.22
N ARG A 75 -8.65 -25.98 4.68
CA ARG A 75 -8.74 -25.66 6.11
C ARG A 75 -9.78 -26.58 6.78
N PHE A 76 -9.54 -27.89 6.74
CA PHE A 76 -10.34 -28.87 7.47
C PHE A 76 -9.68 -29.15 8.81
N ILE A 77 -10.43 -29.01 9.88
CA ILE A 77 -10.02 -29.47 11.21
C ILE A 77 -10.22 -30.98 11.20
N ASN A 78 -9.14 -31.73 11.01
CA ASN A 78 -9.17 -33.19 11.03
C ASN A 78 -9.19 -33.74 12.47
N ASP A 79 -8.70 -32.96 13.43
CA ASP A 79 -8.67 -33.31 14.85
C ASP A 79 -9.12 -32.13 15.72
N PRO A 80 -10.28 -32.22 16.41
CA PRO A 80 -10.77 -31.17 17.29
C PRO A 80 -9.93 -30.98 18.57
N ALA A 81 -9.03 -31.92 18.91
CA ALA A 81 -8.10 -31.79 20.03
C ALA A 81 -6.85 -30.98 19.65
N THR A 82 -6.57 -30.79 18.36
CA THR A 82 -5.48 -29.93 17.92
C THR A 82 -5.94 -28.47 17.80
N PRO A 83 -5.36 -27.54 18.59
CA PRO A 83 -5.65 -26.13 18.41
C PRO A 83 -5.14 -25.68 17.03
N LEU A 84 -5.93 -24.83 16.37
CA LEU A 84 -5.48 -24.18 15.13
C LEU A 84 -4.16 -23.46 15.42
N PRO A 85 -3.15 -23.55 14.53
CA PRO A 85 -1.96 -22.72 14.66
C PRO A 85 -2.40 -21.25 14.70
N SER A 86 -1.92 -20.53 15.72
CA SER A 86 -2.27 -19.13 15.91
C SER A 86 -1.83 -18.30 14.70
N ASN A 87 -2.71 -17.40 14.25
CA ASN A 87 -2.35 -16.26 13.41
C ASN A 87 -1.82 -16.55 11.98
N VAL A 88 -2.11 -17.71 11.41
CA VAL A 88 -1.68 -18.10 10.05
C VAL A 88 -2.13 -17.18 8.90
N ASP A 89 -3.12 -16.31 9.11
CA ASP A 89 -3.66 -15.40 8.09
C ASP A 89 -3.26 -13.93 8.29
N TRP A 90 -2.52 -13.62 9.37
CA TRP A 90 -2.01 -12.28 9.63
C TRP A 90 -0.50 -12.29 9.43
N ALA A 91 -0.02 -11.51 8.48
CA ALA A 91 1.38 -11.14 8.43
C ALA A 91 1.62 -9.99 9.43
N VAL A 92 2.78 -9.99 10.10
CA VAL A 92 3.07 -9.02 11.16
C VAL A 92 4.49 -8.51 10.99
N TRP A 93 4.61 -7.19 10.93
CA TRP A 93 5.89 -6.49 11.07
C TRP A 93 5.99 -5.93 12.49
N THR A 94 7.15 -6.10 13.11
CA THR A 94 7.45 -5.57 14.45
C THR A 94 8.77 -4.82 14.42
N ARG A 95 8.84 -3.65 15.06
CA ARG A 95 10.07 -2.84 15.10
C ARG A 95 11.29 -3.59 15.66
N SER A 96 11.11 -4.52 16.58
CA SER A 96 12.19 -5.27 17.24
C SER A 96 12.67 -6.50 16.46
N GLY A 97 12.08 -6.80 15.29
CA GLY A 97 12.52 -7.91 14.41
C GLY A 97 12.33 -9.33 14.97
N THR A 98 11.48 -9.52 15.99
CA THR A 98 11.43 -10.78 16.76
C THR A 98 10.54 -11.88 16.15
N ILE A 99 9.63 -11.54 15.22
CA ILE A 99 8.65 -12.50 14.66
C ILE A 99 8.93 -12.79 13.18
N PRO A 100 9.04 -14.07 12.76
CA PRO A 100 9.14 -14.44 11.36
C PRO A 100 7.73 -14.48 10.73
N ASN A 101 7.31 -13.38 10.11
CA ASN A 101 6.35 -13.36 8.99
C ASN A 101 6.40 -11.97 8.31
N THR A 102 7.43 -11.81 7.50
CA THR A 102 7.90 -10.54 6.92
C THR A 102 6.89 -9.95 5.92
N ILE A 103 6.21 -8.88 6.32
CA ILE A 103 5.50 -8.00 5.38
C ILE A 103 6.58 -7.21 4.61
N GLY A 104 6.89 -7.65 3.39
CA GLY A 104 7.78 -6.91 2.48
C GLY A 104 9.27 -7.30 2.54
N GLY A 105 9.56 -8.59 2.71
CA GLY A 105 10.87 -9.17 2.39
C GLY A 105 11.02 -9.47 0.90
#